data_AF-A0A7Y5BX53-F1
#
_entry.id   AF-A0A7Y5BX53-F1
#
_cell.length_a   1.000
_cell.length_b   1.000
_cell.length_c   1.000
_cell.angle_alpha   90.00
_cell.angle_beta   90.00
_cell.angle_gamma   90.00
#
_symmetry.space_group_name_H-M   'P 1'
#
loop_
_entity.id
_entity.type
_entity.pdbx_description
1 polymer ?
#
loop_
_entity_poly.entity_id
_entity_poly.type
_entity_poly.pdbx_seq_one_letter_code
_entity_poly.pdbx_strand_id
1 'polypeptide(L)'
;GMAMQGGSGEDSGFSMNGPIAPLMMTLMELLMSQEITSDTGDSQAQISQAVPNGLPVQGRFTQYFHEGHNGIDLAIVTGTPIQTTMDGTVIHAGWNNQGYGNLVIVENGPYRTYYAHLSEIPVEVGQTVRAGEVIGLSGNTGNSTGPHLHYEVRYNGHALNPEEFY
;
A
#
# COMPACT_ATOMS: atom_id res chain seq x y z
N GLY A 1 -7.04 59.50 41.88
CA GLY A 1 -5.94 58.65 41.38
C GLY A 1 -5.52 57.70 42.46
N MET A 2 -5.10 56.49 42.07
CA MET A 2 -4.55 55.38 42.87
C MET A 2 -5.54 54.37 43.51
N ALA A 3 -5.57 53.20 42.86
CA ALA A 3 -5.50 51.81 43.33
C ALA A 3 -6.39 51.30 44.48
N MET A 4 -7.11 50.19 44.21
CA MET A 4 -7.10 48.91 44.95
C MET A 4 -7.82 47.86 44.07
N GLN A 5 -7.13 46.87 43.48
CA GLN A 5 -6.77 45.54 44.01
C GLN A 5 -7.89 44.50 43.84
N GLY A 6 -7.75 43.64 42.83
CA GLY A 6 -8.65 42.53 42.52
C GLY A 6 -8.07 41.19 42.95
N GLY A 7 -8.89 40.42 43.65
CA GLY A 7 -9.16 39.00 43.42
C GLY A 7 -7.99 38.01 43.48
N SER A 8 -7.81 37.39 44.65
CA SER A 8 -7.21 36.08 44.83
C SER A 8 -8.07 35.00 44.16
N GLY A 9 -7.47 34.23 43.25
CA GLY A 9 -8.00 32.97 42.72
C GLY A 9 -6.84 31.98 42.65
N GLU A 10 -6.94 30.95 43.48
CA GLU A 10 -5.93 29.96 43.81
C GLU A 10 -5.65 29.05 42.62
N ASP A 11 -4.42 29.08 42.10
CA ASP A 11 -3.90 28.10 41.15
C ASP A 11 -3.36 26.92 41.99
N SER A 12 -4.08 25.80 41.96
CA SER A 12 -3.70 24.57 42.68
C SER A 12 -2.55 23.89 41.94
N GLY A 13 -1.34 24.42 42.16
CA GLY A 13 -0.09 23.82 41.72
C GLY A 13 0.04 22.39 42.26
N PHE A 14 0.12 21.43 41.35
CA PHE A 14 0.41 20.04 41.67
C PHE A 14 1.79 19.95 42.33
N SER A 15 1.85 19.44 43.56
CA SER A 15 3.09 19.32 44.34
C SER A 15 4.01 18.23 43.77
N MET A 16 5.19 18.62 43.32
CA MET A 16 6.18 17.78 42.61
C MET A 16 7.19 17.06 43.54
N ASN A 17 6.77 16.59 44.73
CA ASN A 17 7.68 15.93 45.69
C ASN A 17 7.20 14.53 46.18
N GLY A 18 6.33 13.85 45.42
CA GLY A 18 5.87 12.48 45.73
C GLY A 18 6.69 11.39 45.01
N PRO A 19 6.65 10.13 45.49
CA PRO A 19 7.44 9.00 44.95
C PRO A 19 7.03 8.56 43.52
N ILE A 20 6.04 9.22 42.93
CA ILE A 20 5.57 9.00 41.55
C ILE A 20 6.28 9.95 40.55
N ALA A 21 6.92 11.02 41.04
CA ALA A 21 7.64 11.99 40.20
C ALA A 21 8.74 11.38 39.30
N PRO A 22 9.53 10.37 39.73
CA PRO A 22 10.54 9.76 38.85
C PRO A 22 9.88 8.97 37.72
N LEU A 23 8.78 8.26 37.99
CA LEU A 23 8.11 7.41 37.01
C LEU A 23 7.39 8.24 35.93
N MET A 24 6.79 9.37 36.32
CA MET A 24 6.19 10.32 35.38
C MET A 24 7.25 11.08 34.56
N MET A 25 8.42 11.39 35.13
CA MET A 25 9.53 11.95 34.34
C MET A 25 10.09 10.94 33.35
N THR A 26 10.31 9.67 33.73
CA THR A 26 10.82 8.65 32.78
C THR A 26 9.80 8.34 31.69
N LEU A 27 8.50 8.36 32.00
CA LEU A 27 7.45 8.19 31.00
C LEU A 27 7.32 9.42 30.08
N MET A 28 7.49 10.64 30.60
CA MET A 28 7.61 11.84 29.75
C MET A 28 8.88 11.81 28.89
N GLU A 29 10.04 11.41 29.42
CA GLU A 29 11.27 11.25 28.61
C GLU A 29 11.09 10.19 27.53
N LEU A 30 10.43 9.07 27.82
CA LEU A 30 10.12 8.04 26.83
C LEU A 30 9.15 8.54 25.76
N LEU A 31 8.10 9.28 26.15
CA LEU A 31 7.13 9.86 25.22
C LEU A 31 7.73 11.02 24.40
N MET A 32 8.65 11.80 24.97
CA MET A 32 9.36 12.88 24.27
C MET A 32 10.51 12.35 23.38
N SER A 33 11.05 11.16 23.66
CA SER A 33 12.05 10.51 22.81
C SER A 33 11.46 9.80 21.58
N GLN A 34 10.13 9.62 21.50
CA GLN A 34 9.45 9.06 20.33
C GLN A 34 8.91 10.12 19.35
N GLU A 35 8.95 11.42 19.71
CA GLU A 35 8.47 12.52 18.84
C GLU A 35 9.57 13.51 18.43
N ILE A 36 10.81 13.05 18.22
CA ILE A 36 11.85 13.90 17.60
C ILE A 36 12.65 13.10 16.57
N THR A 37 12.17 13.12 15.32
CA THR A 37 12.98 13.27 14.10
C THR A 37 12.14 13.95 13.00
N SER A 38 11.76 15.20 13.23
CA SER A 38 11.33 16.10 12.15
C SER A 38 12.50 17.01 11.77
N ASP A 39 13.55 16.42 11.19
CA ASP A 39 14.53 17.21 10.45
C ASP A 39 13.96 17.54 9.08
N THR A 40 13.74 18.83 8.87
CA THR A 40 13.04 19.41 7.73
C THR A 40 14.08 19.64 6.64
N GLY A 41 14.28 18.63 5.79
CA GLY A 41 15.25 18.71 4.69
C GLY A 41 15.09 17.68 3.56
N ASP A 42 14.61 16.46 3.84
CA ASP A 42 14.52 15.37 2.85
C ASP A 42 13.20 14.54 2.91
N SER A 43 12.20 15.01 3.67
CA SER A 43 11.03 14.21 4.10
C SER A 43 9.89 14.08 3.08
N GLN A 44 10.21 14.00 1.79
CA GLN A 44 9.29 13.49 0.74
C GLN A 44 9.88 12.27 0.01
N ALA A 45 11.06 11.79 0.42
CA ALA A 45 11.60 10.52 -0.04
C ALA A 45 11.05 9.36 0.79
N GLN A 46 10.19 8.56 0.17
CA GLN A 46 9.81 7.19 0.53
C GLN A 46 8.92 6.98 1.78
N ILE A 47 7.66 7.42 1.73
CA ILE A 47 6.62 6.62 2.39
C ILE A 47 6.38 5.42 1.47
N SER A 48 6.84 4.23 1.87
CA SER A 48 6.63 3.02 1.09
C SER A 48 5.12 2.71 0.99
N GLN A 49 4.57 2.62 -0.22
CA GLN A 49 3.19 2.20 -0.44
C GLN A 49 3.11 0.68 -0.35
N ALA A 50 3.18 0.14 0.87
CA ALA A 50 3.24 -1.30 1.12
C ALA A 50 1.90 -2.04 0.96
N VAL A 51 0.79 -1.29 0.96
CA VAL A 51 -0.56 -1.79 0.73
C VAL A 51 -0.96 -1.42 -0.70
N PRO A 52 -1.58 -2.34 -1.48
CA PRO A 52 -2.14 -2.02 -2.78
C PRO A 52 -3.05 -0.78 -2.69
N ASN A 53 -2.92 0.15 -3.62
CA ASN A 53 -3.78 1.33 -3.67
C ASN A 53 -3.92 1.82 -5.12
N GLY A 54 -5.16 2.08 -5.53
CA GLY A 54 -5.53 2.45 -6.88
C GLY A 54 -5.67 1.27 -7.84
N LEU A 55 -6.11 1.60 -9.05
CA LEU A 55 -6.19 0.66 -10.17
C LEU A 55 -4.84 0.52 -10.88
N PRO A 56 -4.49 -0.68 -11.36
CA PRO A 56 -3.26 -0.89 -12.13
C PRO A 56 -3.31 -0.27 -13.54
N VAL A 57 -4.52 0.00 -14.04
CA VAL A 57 -4.80 0.56 -15.35
C VAL A 57 -6.24 1.08 -15.39
N GLN A 58 -6.51 2.11 -16.20
CA GLN A 58 -7.88 2.53 -16.50
C GLN A 58 -8.47 1.61 -17.58
N GLY A 59 -9.61 1.00 -17.29
CA GLY A 59 -10.30 0.09 -18.20
C GLY A 59 -11.77 -0.05 -17.84
N ARG A 60 -12.54 -0.72 -18.70
CA ARG A 60 -13.94 -1.05 -18.40
C ARG A 60 -13.97 -2.35 -17.60
N PHE A 61 -14.55 -2.32 -16.41
CA PHE A 61 -14.83 -3.53 -15.64
C PHE A 61 -15.72 -4.49 -16.43
N THR A 62 -15.27 -5.73 -16.61
CA THR A 62 -16.04 -6.80 -17.25
C THR A 62 -16.39 -7.92 -16.28
N GLN A 63 -15.61 -8.10 -15.22
CA GLN A 63 -15.89 -9.04 -14.16
C GLN A 63 -15.37 -8.51 -12.82
N TYR A 64 -16.14 -8.75 -11.75
CA TYR A 64 -15.81 -8.33 -10.39
C TYR A 64 -15.42 -9.53 -9.54
N PHE A 65 -14.92 -9.28 -8.33
CA PHE A 65 -14.58 -10.31 -7.36
C PHE A 65 -15.84 -11.06 -6.89
N HIS A 66 -15.83 -12.38 -6.93
CA HIS A 66 -16.89 -13.22 -6.38
C HIS A 66 -16.39 -14.67 -6.20
N GLU A 67 -17.21 -15.54 -5.63
CA GLU A 67 -16.89 -16.97 -5.55
C GLU A 67 -16.67 -17.55 -6.96
N GLY A 68 -15.46 -18.06 -7.22
CA GLY A 68 -15.05 -18.55 -8.54
C GLY A 68 -14.28 -17.54 -9.41
N HIS A 69 -14.11 -16.30 -8.94
CA HIS A 69 -13.28 -15.29 -9.60
C HIS A 69 -12.50 -14.46 -8.56
N ASN A 70 -11.20 -14.74 -8.44
CA ASN A 70 -10.35 -14.25 -7.34
C ASN A 70 -9.85 -12.80 -7.50
N GLY A 71 -10.41 -12.04 -8.44
CA GLY A 71 -9.93 -10.71 -8.78
C GLY A 71 -10.97 -9.90 -9.54
N ILE A 72 -10.48 -8.93 -10.31
CA ILE A 72 -11.26 -8.13 -11.24
C ILE A 72 -10.70 -8.27 -12.66
N ASP A 73 -11.59 -8.15 -13.65
CA ASP A 73 -11.20 -8.10 -15.06
C ASP A 73 -11.48 -6.71 -15.64
N LEU A 74 -10.45 -6.12 -16.25
CA LEU A 74 -10.49 -4.81 -16.86
C LEU A 74 -10.27 -4.96 -18.38
N ALA A 75 -11.33 -4.79 -19.16
CA ALA A 75 -11.24 -4.80 -20.62
C ALA A 75 -10.47 -3.57 -21.11
N ILE A 76 -9.37 -3.85 -21.80
CA ILE A 76 -8.40 -2.88 -22.33
C ILE A 76 -7.76 -3.45 -23.59
N VAL A 77 -7.26 -2.58 -24.48
CA VAL A 77 -6.58 -3.04 -25.69
C VAL A 77 -5.25 -3.68 -25.34
N THR A 78 -4.85 -4.74 -26.03
CA THR A 78 -3.52 -5.36 -25.91
C THR A 78 -2.41 -4.32 -26.10
N GLY A 79 -1.34 -4.43 -25.33
CA GLY A 79 -0.21 -3.50 -25.35
C GLY A 79 -0.38 -2.29 -24.43
N THR A 80 -1.47 -2.22 -23.66
CA THR A 80 -1.68 -1.13 -22.69
C THR A 80 -0.72 -1.31 -21.50
N PRO A 81 0.04 -0.28 -21.07
CA PRO A 81 0.91 -0.37 -19.91
C PRO A 81 0.15 -0.71 -18.63
N ILE A 82 0.64 -1.70 -17.90
CA ILE A 82 0.10 -2.14 -16.60
C ILE A 82 1.07 -1.72 -15.50
N GLN A 83 0.54 -0.96 -14.53
CA GLN A 83 1.33 -0.45 -13.42
C GLN A 83 1.12 -1.29 -12.17
N THR A 84 2.16 -1.43 -11.35
CA THR A 84 1.99 -2.02 -10.01
C THR A 84 1.29 -1.04 -9.07
N THR A 85 0.48 -1.56 -8.16
CA THR A 85 -0.38 -0.80 -7.24
C THR A 85 0.24 -0.66 -5.84
N MET A 86 1.42 -1.23 -5.63
CA MET A 86 2.18 -1.13 -4.39
C MET A 86 3.67 -1.18 -4.69
N ASP A 87 4.48 -0.66 -3.77
CA ASP A 87 5.90 -0.97 -3.76
C ASP A 87 6.08 -2.45 -3.44
N GLY A 88 7.10 -3.10 -3.98
CA GLY A 88 7.37 -4.49 -3.63
C GLY A 88 8.49 -5.13 -4.43
N THR A 89 8.59 -6.45 -4.31
CA THR A 89 9.53 -7.27 -5.07
C THR A 89 8.77 -8.20 -6.00
N VAL A 90 9.21 -8.30 -7.25
CA VAL A 90 8.66 -9.24 -8.22
C VAL A 90 9.05 -10.67 -7.79
N ILE A 91 8.06 -11.49 -7.43
CA ILE A 91 8.28 -12.89 -7.01
C ILE A 91 7.93 -13.91 -8.10
N HIS A 92 7.25 -13.47 -9.16
CA HIS A 92 7.00 -14.25 -10.37
C HIS A 92 6.95 -13.31 -11.57
N ALA A 93 7.62 -13.70 -12.66
CA ALA A 93 7.60 -13.00 -13.94
C ALA A 93 7.76 -14.04 -15.06
N GLY A 94 6.65 -14.38 -15.72
CA GLY A 94 6.67 -15.35 -16.82
C GLY A 94 5.37 -16.14 -16.96
N TRP A 95 5.41 -17.17 -17.79
CA TRP A 95 4.26 -18.02 -18.08
C TRP A 95 3.81 -18.83 -16.86
N ASN A 96 2.49 -18.87 -16.62
CA ASN A 96 1.84 -19.67 -15.60
C ASN A 96 0.76 -20.57 -16.22
N ASN A 97 0.85 -21.87 -15.93
CA ASN A 97 -0.01 -22.91 -16.52
C ASN A 97 -1.38 -23.08 -15.86
N GLN A 98 -1.74 -22.29 -14.85
CA GLN A 98 -3.03 -22.37 -14.13
C GLN A 98 -4.12 -21.52 -14.78
N GLY A 99 -3.91 -21.06 -16.01
CA GLY A 99 -4.85 -20.23 -16.76
C GLY A 99 -4.46 -18.74 -16.83
N TYR A 100 -3.56 -18.26 -15.97
CA TYR A 100 -3.14 -16.85 -15.98
C TYR A 100 -2.36 -16.45 -17.24
N GLY A 101 -1.71 -17.40 -17.94
CA GLY A 101 -0.84 -17.06 -19.07
C GLY A 101 0.42 -16.34 -18.60
N ASN A 102 0.82 -15.27 -19.27
CA ASN A 102 1.90 -14.42 -18.78
C ASN A 102 1.44 -13.67 -17.53
N LEU A 103 2.17 -13.89 -16.45
CA LEU A 103 1.85 -13.42 -15.12
C LEU A 103 3.03 -12.66 -14.52
N VAL A 104 2.72 -11.56 -13.84
CA VAL A 104 3.62 -10.92 -12.88
C VAL A 104 2.97 -10.97 -11.50
N ILE A 105 3.75 -11.28 -10.47
CA ILE A 105 3.32 -11.18 -9.07
C ILE A 105 4.30 -10.28 -8.33
N VAL A 106 3.77 -9.24 -7.69
CA VAL A 106 4.53 -8.35 -6.79
C VAL A 106 4.16 -8.69 -5.35
N GLU A 107 5.16 -8.81 -4.48
CA GLU A 107 5.00 -9.12 -3.05
C GLU A 107 5.57 -8.00 -2.17
N ASN A 108 4.83 -7.64 -1.12
CA ASN A 108 5.31 -6.79 -0.04
C ASN A 108 4.70 -7.22 1.30
N GLY A 109 5.52 -7.85 2.14
CA GLY A 109 5.08 -8.42 3.41
C GLY A 109 3.95 -9.44 3.21
N PRO A 110 2.77 -9.26 3.85
CA PRO A 110 1.66 -10.20 3.71
C PRO A 110 0.86 -10.01 2.41
N TYR A 111 1.09 -8.93 1.65
CA TYR A 111 0.35 -8.62 0.44
C TYR A 111 1.02 -9.17 -0.81
N ARG A 112 0.20 -9.62 -1.75
CA ARG A 112 0.60 -9.92 -3.13
C ARG A 112 -0.40 -9.35 -4.11
N THR A 113 0.08 -8.85 -5.24
CA THR A 113 -0.75 -8.43 -6.36
C THR A 113 -0.40 -9.22 -7.62
N TYR A 114 -1.42 -9.68 -8.33
CA TYR A 114 -1.27 -10.53 -9.51
C TYR A 114 -1.71 -9.73 -10.74
N TYR A 115 -0.94 -9.84 -11.83
CA TYR A 115 -1.18 -9.16 -13.10
C TYR A 115 -1.08 -10.18 -14.22
N ALA A 116 -2.22 -10.66 -14.70
CA ALA A 116 -2.29 -11.81 -15.61
C ALA A 116 -2.73 -11.44 -17.04
N HIS A 117 -2.70 -12.44 -17.91
CA HIS A 117 -3.03 -12.35 -19.34
C HIS A 117 -2.14 -11.38 -20.12
N LEU A 118 -0.95 -11.07 -19.61
CA LEU A 118 -0.05 -10.07 -20.21
C LEU A 118 0.45 -10.48 -21.61
N SER A 119 0.78 -9.52 -22.45
CA SER A 119 1.45 -9.78 -23.74
C SER A 119 2.97 -9.74 -23.61
N GLU A 120 3.49 -8.89 -22.73
CA GLU A 120 4.92 -8.67 -22.50
C GLU A 120 5.21 -8.45 -21.01
N ILE A 121 6.37 -8.92 -20.57
CA ILE A 121 6.86 -8.80 -19.19
C ILE A 121 8.28 -8.21 -19.24
N PRO A 122 8.45 -6.90 -19.00
CA PRO A 122 9.74 -6.22 -19.02
C PRO A 122 10.47 -6.25 -17.66
N VAL A 123 9.96 -7.02 -16.69
CA VAL A 123 10.53 -7.13 -15.34
C VAL A 123 10.99 -8.54 -15.04
N GLU A 124 11.93 -8.67 -14.11
CA GLU A 124 12.53 -9.96 -13.73
C GLU A 124 12.24 -10.32 -12.27
N VAL A 125 12.27 -11.61 -11.95
CA VAL A 125 12.15 -12.07 -10.56
C VAL A 125 13.29 -11.50 -9.72
N GLY A 126 12.95 -10.96 -8.54
CA GLY A 126 13.87 -10.28 -7.63
C GLY A 126 13.98 -8.77 -7.87
N GLN A 127 13.39 -8.23 -8.94
CA GLN A 127 13.35 -6.79 -9.17
C GLN A 127 12.48 -6.09 -8.12
N THR A 128 13.01 -5.04 -7.50
CA THR A 128 12.22 -4.11 -6.69
C THR A 128 11.51 -3.12 -7.60
N VAL A 129 10.21 -2.95 -7.40
CA VAL A 129 9.36 -2.05 -8.16
C VAL A 129 8.65 -1.07 -7.23
N ARG A 130 8.29 0.10 -7.74
CA ARG A 130 7.53 1.12 -6.99
C ARG A 130 6.10 1.22 -7.49
N ALA A 131 5.17 1.60 -6.63
CA ALA A 131 3.80 1.90 -7.04
C ALA A 131 3.78 2.88 -8.23
N GLY A 132 2.99 2.55 -9.26
CA GLY A 132 2.94 3.29 -10.53
C GLY A 132 3.98 2.86 -11.58
N GLU A 133 4.95 2.02 -11.22
CA GLU A 133 5.93 1.49 -12.17
C GLU A 133 5.28 0.49 -13.13
N VAL A 134 5.61 0.60 -14.42
CA VAL A 134 5.11 -0.33 -15.44
C VAL A 134 5.84 -1.67 -15.32
N ILE A 135 5.06 -2.72 -15.10
CA ILE A 135 5.57 -4.08 -14.88
C ILE A 135 5.16 -5.06 -15.98
N GLY A 136 4.38 -4.61 -16.96
CA GLY A 136 3.89 -5.44 -18.04
C GLY A 136 3.04 -4.67 -19.03
N LEU A 137 2.73 -5.32 -20.15
CA LEU A 137 1.74 -4.85 -21.12
C LEU A 137 0.54 -5.79 -21.13
N SER A 138 -0.67 -5.23 -21.17
CA SER A 138 -1.90 -6.01 -21.26
C SER A 138 -1.89 -6.93 -22.47
N GLY A 139 -2.62 -8.04 -22.40
CA GLY A 139 -2.63 -9.03 -23.47
C GLY A 139 -3.93 -9.80 -23.55
N ASN A 140 -3.80 -11.04 -24.01
CA ASN A 140 -4.88 -12.02 -24.12
C ASN A 140 -4.28 -13.44 -24.00
N THR A 141 -3.25 -13.61 -23.17
CA THR A 141 -2.54 -14.89 -23.03
C THR A 141 -3.20 -15.78 -21.98
N GLY A 142 -2.93 -17.08 -22.00
CA GLY A 142 -3.55 -18.03 -21.07
C GLY A 142 -5.02 -18.29 -21.39
N ASN A 143 -5.82 -18.57 -20.37
CA ASN A 143 -7.25 -18.80 -20.47
C ASN A 143 -8.00 -17.45 -20.48
N SER A 144 -7.97 -16.77 -21.62
CA SER A 144 -8.59 -15.47 -21.83
C SER A 144 -9.41 -15.48 -23.11
N THR A 145 -10.64 -14.97 -23.06
CA THR A 145 -11.57 -14.96 -24.20
C THR A 145 -11.49 -13.67 -25.03
N GLY A 146 -10.85 -12.62 -24.50
CA GLY A 146 -10.60 -11.37 -25.19
C GLY A 146 -9.65 -10.46 -24.41
N PRO A 147 -9.09 -9.40 -25.02
CA PRO A 147 -8.10 -8.55 -24.37
C PRO A 147 -8.60 -7.91 -23.07
N HIS A 148 -7.92 -8.24 -21.97
CA HIS A 148 -8.17 -7.67 -20.65
C HIS A 148 -6.94 -7.83 -19.73
N LEU A 149 -6.96 -7.13 -18.60
CA LEU A 149 -6.12 -7.44 -17.45
C LEU A 149 -6.97 -8.19 -16.43
N HIS A 150 -6.49 -9.33 -15.97
CA HIS A 150 -6.97 -9.95 -14.74
C HIS A 150 -6.05 -9.53 -13.58
N TYR A 151 -6.63 -8.89 -12.57
CA TYR A 151 -5.92 -8.31 -11.43
C TYR A 151 -6.46 -8.87 -10.11
N GLU A 152 -5.57 -9.38 -9.27
CA GLU A 152 -5.93 -9.86 -7.92
C GLU A 152 -5.14 -9.13 -6.85
N VAL A 153 -5.77 -8.98 -5.68
CA VAL A 153 -5.11 -8.62 -4.42
C VAL A 153 -5.22 -9.82 -3.48
N ARG A 154 -4.10 -10.21 -2.87
CA ARG A 154 -4.06 -11.29 -1.87
C ARG A 154 -3.40 -10.85 -0.59
N TYR A 155 -3.90 -11.37 0.54
CA TYR A 155 -3.31 -11.21 1.86
C TYR A 155 -3.08 -12.58 2.49
N ASN A 156 -1.82 -12.89 2.87
CA ASN A 156 -1.41 -14.20 3.38
C ASN A 156 -1.91 -15.38 2.51
N GLY A 157 -1.90 -15.19 1.18
CA GLY A 157 -2.31 -16.20 0.20
C GLY A 157 -3.81 -16.26 -0.10
N HIS A 158 -4.66 -15.60 0.69
CA HIS A 158 -6.11 -15.52 0.46
C HIS A 158 -6.44 -14.34 -0.45
N ALA A 159 -7.31 -14.55 -1.44
CA ALA A 159 -7.78 -13.48 -2.31
C ALA A 159 -8.72 -12.53 -1.55
N LEU A 160 -8.53 -11.23 -1.75
CA LEU A 160 -9.36 -10.15 -1.22
C LEU A 160 -10.10 -9.48 -2.38
N ASN A 161 -11.20 -8.77 -2.07
CA ASN A 161 -11.88 -7.97 -3.07
C ASN A 161 -10.99 -6.76 -3.47
N PRO A 162 -10.52 -6.65 -4.74
CA PRO A 162 -9.72 -5.52 -5.17
C PRO A 162 -10.43 -4.17 -5.08
N GLU A 163 -11.77 -4.14 -5.07
CA GLU A 163 -12.58 -2.92 -4.90
C GLU A 163 -12.32 -2.19 -3.58
N GLU A 164 -11.77 -2.86 -2.57
CA GLU A 164 -11.44 -2.23 -1.27
C GLU A 164 -10.19 -1.33 -1.33
N PHE A 165 -9.48 -1.31 -2.47
CA PHE A 165 -8.19 -0.66 -2.62
C PHE A 165 -8.18 0.52 -3.62
N TYR A 166 -9.32 0.96 -4.16
CA TYR A 166 -9.40 2.11 -5.08
C TYR A 166 -10.68 2.93 -4.99
#